data_AF-W8YXE1-F1
#
_entry.id   AF-W8YXE1-F1
#
_cell.length_a   1.000
_cell.length_b   1.000
_cell.length_c   1.000
_cell.angle_alpha   90.00
_cell.angle_beta   90.00
_cell.angle_gamma   90.00
#
_symmetry.space_group_name_H-M   'P 1'
#
loop_
_entity.id
_entity.type
_entity.pdbx_description
1 polymer ?
#
loop_
_entity_poly.entity_id
_entity_poly.type
_entity_poly.pdbx_seq_one_letter_code
_entity_poly.pdbx_strand_id
1 'polypeptide(L)'
;MLVFPDRSLFKMDSPFMAAYARLAVQTCHRRGASASAAWRRKFLSKTNPAANERALEKVRLDKLREVRIGHDGTWVAHPGLVAVAEGGFNEHMPGASQLFIHPDGIVGA
;
A
#
# COMPACT_ATOMS: atom_id res chain seq x y z
N MET A 1 24.43 18.29 2.05
CA MET A 1 24.21 16.92 1.52
C MET A 1 23.27 16.21 2.46
N LEU A 2 22.12 15.73 1.97
CA LEU A 2 21.23 14.88 2.77
C LEU A 2 21.74 13.44 2.69
N VAL A 3 21.99 12.82 3.83
CA VAL A 3 22.44 11.42 3.93
C VAL A 3 21.29 10.61 4.49
N PHE A 4 20.91 9.55 3.76
CA PHE A 4 19.87 8.64 4.20
C PHE A 4 20.48 7.32 4.70
N PRO A 5 19.83 6.64 5.65
CA PRO A 5 20.19 5.28 6.03
C PRO A 5 20.01 4.32 4.86
N ASP A 6 20.49 3.09 5.05
CA ASP A 6 20.27 1.99 4.12
C ASP A 6 18.78 1.89 3.69
N ARG A 7 18.55 1.70 2.40
CA ARG A 7 17.20 1.63 1.79
C ARG A 7 16.28 0.64 2.50
N SER A 8 16.81 -0.47 3.03
CA SER A 8 16.02 -1.49 3.73
C SER A 8 15.38 -0.98 5.03
N LEU A 9 15.94 0.08 5.62
CA LEU A 9 15.41 0.78 6.79
C LEU A 9 14.33 1.81 6.42
N PHE A 10 14.32 2.27 5.16
CA PHE A 10 13.26 3.12 4.61
C PHE A 10 12.01 2.30 4.31
N LYS A 11 11.08 2.29 5.26
CA LYS A 11 9.82 1.55 5.17
C LYS A 11 8.66 2.52 4.92
N MET A 12 7.54 1.99 4.42
CA MET A 12 6.35 2.81 4.15
C MET A 12 5.65 3.35 5.41
N ASP A 13 6.01 2.88 6.61
CA ASP A 13 5.58 3.47 7.90
C ASP A 13 6.51 4.56 8.42
N SER A 14 7.70 4.74 7.84
CA SER A 14 8.58 5.83 8.27
C SER A 14 7.86 7.17 8.06
N PRO A 15 7.99 8.15 8.98
CA PRO A 15 7.17 9.37 8.97
C PRO A 15 7.11 10.08 7.61
N PHE A 16 8.25 10.20 6.93
CA PHE A 16 8.34 10.78 5.60
C PHE A 16 7.53 9.99 4.55
N MET A 17 7.67 8.67 4.51
CA MET A 17 6.98 7.82 3.54
C MET A 17 5.47 7.75 3.82
N ALA A 18 5.07 7.77 5.08
CA ALA A 18 3.67 7.82 5.48
C ALA A 18 3.02 9.15 5.06
N ALA A 19 3.70 10.28 5.25
CA ALA A 19 3.24 11.59 4.78
C ALA A 19 3.14 11.65 3.25
N TYR A 20 4.15 11.11 2.55
CA TYR A 20 4.12 10.97 1.09
C TYR A 20 2.87 10.20 0.61
N ALA A 21 2.60 9.03 1.19
CA ALA A 21 1.48 8.18 0.79
C ALA A 21 0.13 8.87 1.03
N ARG A 22 -0.04 9.53 2.19
CA ARG A 22 -1.25 10.29 2.51
C ARG A 22 -1.49 11.44 1.54
N LEU A 23 -0.45 12.24 1.26
CA LEU A 23 -0.55 13.37 0.35
C LEU A 23 -0.88 12.92 -1.09
N ALA A 24 -0.32 11.80 -1.54
CA ALA A 24 -0.61 11.23 -2.84
C ALA A 24 -2.09 10.87 -2.97
N VAL A 25 -2.63 10.10 -2.00
CA VAL A 25 -4.05 9.73 -1.95
C VAL A 25 -4.94 10.98 -1.92
N GLN A 26 -4.66 11.91 -0.99
CA GLN A 26 -5.43 13.16 -0.87
C GLN A 26 -5.47 13.94 -2.19
N THR A 27 -4.33 14.05 -2.86
CA THR A 27 -4.19 14.83 -4.09
C THR A 27 -4.94 14.21 -5.26
N CYS A 28 -4.85 12.89 -5.40
CA CYS A 28 -5.58 12.14 -6.43
C CYS A 28 -7.10 12.23 -6.19
N HIS A 29 -7.55 11.92 -4.98
CA HIS A 29 -8.97 11.86 -4.65
C HIS A 29 -9.65 13.22 -4.77
N ARG A 30 -8.96 14.31 -4.37
CA ARG A 30 -9.46 15.68 -4.56
C ARG A 30 -9.71 16.03 -6.03
N ARG A 31 -9.07 15.34 -6.97
CA ARG A 31 -9.23 15.53 -8.41
C ARG A 31 -10.11 14.46 -9.07
N GLY A 32 -10.75 13.59 -8.29
CA GLY A 32 -11.52 12.47 -8.80
C GLY A 32 -10.67 11.41 -9.52
N ALA A 33 -9.37 11.38 -9.26
CA ALA A 33 -8.43 10.41 -9.83
C ALA A 33 -8.09 9.32 -8.81
N SER A 34 -7.85 8.11 -9.30
CA SER A 34 -7.47 6.99 -8.45
C SER A 34 -6.02 7.09 -7.97
N ALA A 35 -5.77 6.66 -6.74
CA ALA A 35 -4.47 6.55 -6.11
C ALA A 35 -4.06 5.07 -5.96
N SER A 36 -3.10 4.62 -6.76
CA SER A 36 -2.52 3.28 -6.59
C SER A 36 -1.33 3.28 -5.65
N ALA A 37 -1.25 2.27 -4.78
CA ALA A 37 -0.13 2.10 -3.88
C ALA A 37 1.17 1.74 -4.63
N ALA A 38 2.30 2.14 -4.06
CA ALA A 38 3.62 1.91 -4.63
C ALA A 38 3.99 0.41 -4.70
N TRP A 39 4.76 0.06 -5.74
CA TRP A 39 5.19 -1.32 -5.95
C TRP A 39 6.17 -1.81 -4.88
N ARG A 40 5.83 -2.94 -4.26
CA ARG A 40 6.75 -3.71 -3.42
C ARG A 40 6.98 -5.10 -3.98
N ARG A 41 8.22 -5.37 -4.41
CA ARG A 41 8.63 -6.70 -4.88
C ARG A 41 8.87 -7.63 -3.69
N LYS A 42 8.09 -8.71 -3.62
CA LYS A 42 8.31 -9.86 -2.73
C LYS A 42 8.35 -11.12 -3.56
N PHE A 43 9.41 -11.91 -3.37
CA PHE A 43 9.57 -13.22 -3.99
C PHE A 43 9.20 -14.31 -2.99
N LEU A 44 8.43 -15.29 -3.45
CA LEU A 44 8.17 -16.52 -2.73
C LEU A 44 9.25 -17.55 -3.10
N SER A 45 9.78 -18.25 -2.11
CA SER A 45 10.73 -19.34 -2.29
C SER A 45 10.01 -20.61 -2.71
N LYS A 46 10.55 -21.36 -3.67
CA LYS A 46 10.00 -22.67 -4.05
C LYS A 46 10.28 -23.77 -3.01
N THR A 47 11.31 -23.59 -2.19
CA THR A 47 11.85 -24.65 -1.32
C THR A 47 11.68 -24.37 0.17
N ASN A 48 11.13 -23.22 0.56
CA ASN A 48 11.00 -22.85 1.97
C ASN A 48 9.58 -22.32 2.29
N PRO A 49 8.64 -23.23 2.64
CA PRO A 49 7.27 -22.86 2.98
C PRO A 49 7.17 -21.88 4.16
N ALA A 50 7.97 -22.08 5.22
CA ALA A 50 7.96 -21.20 6.39
C ALA A 50 8.42 -19.76 6.08
N ALA A 51 9.35 -19.59 5.13
CA ALA A 51 9.72 -18.26 4.64
C ALA A 51 8.60 -17.61 3.83
N ASN A 52 7.82 -18.42 3.08
CA ASN A 52 6.68 -17.93 2.32
C ASN A 52 5.56 -17.44 3.23
N GLU A 53 5.22 -18.18 4.29
CA GLU A 53 4.20 -17.74 5.26
C GLU A 53 4.54 -16.38 5.86
N ARG A 54 5.79 -16.18 6.30
CA ARG A 54 6.25 -14.88 6.80
C ARG A 54 6.21 -13.78 5.74
N ALA A 55 6.52 -14.12 4.49
CA ALA A 55 6.46 -13.16 3.39
C ALA A 55 5.01 -12.79 3.06
N LEU A 56 4.09 -13.75 3.06
CA LEU A 56 2.67 -13.57 2.81
C LEU A 56 2.03 -12.72 3.89
N GLU A 57 2.31 -12.99 5.17
CA GLU A 57 1.79 -12.15 6.26
C GLU A 57 2.30 -10.71 6.16
N LYS A 58 3.57 -10.54 5.81
CA LYS A 58 4.12 -9.19 5.59
C LYS A 58 3.46 -8.47 4.42
N VAL A 59 3.17 -9.18 3.33
CA VAL A 59 2.41 -8.62 2.20
C VAL A 59 1.00 -8.24 2.66
N ARG A 60 0.31 -9.12 3.40
CA ARG A 60 -1.03 -8.86 3.92
C ARG A 60 -1.07 -7.58 4.78
N LEU A 61 -0.13 -7.43 5.71
CA LEU A 61 -0.01 -6.25 6.55
C LEU A 61 0.31 -4.97 5.76
N ASP A 62 1.16 -5.06 4.73
CA ASP A 62 1.41 -3.92 3.84
C ASP A 62 0.13 -3.53 3.08
N LYS A 63 -0.60 -4.49 2.49
CA LYS A 63 -1.82 -4.22 1.73
C LYS A 63 -2.93 -3.66 2.59
N LEU A 64 -3.05 -4.18 3.80
CA LEU A 64 -3.94 -3.65 4.83
C LEU A 64 -3.62 -2.18 5.17
N ARG A 65 -2.34 -1.81 5.22
CA ARG A 65 -1.95 -0.41 5.42
C ARG A 65 -2.32 0.45 4.21
N GLU A 66 -2.07 -0.03 3.00
CA GLU A 66 -2.34 0.71 1.76
C GLU A 66 -3.84 1.06 1.64
N VAL A 67 -4.74 0.09 1.82
CA VAL A 67 -6.20 0.29 1.77
C VAL A 67 -6.71 1.18 2.92
N ARG A 68 -6.10 1.09 4.10
CA ARG A 68 -6.47 1.96 5.24
C ARG A 68 -6.06 3.42 5.05
N ILE A 69 -4.98 3.68 4.30
CA ILE A 69 -4.60 5.04 3.92
C ILE A 69 -5.60 5.59 2.87
N GLY A 70 -6.28 4.72 2.13
CA GLY A 70 -7.24 5.08 1.10
C GLY A 70 -6.72 4.89 -0.33
N HIS A 71 -5.75 4.01 -0.57
CA HIS A 71 -5.40 3.69 -1.95
C HIS A 71 -6.51 2.86 -2.61
N ASP A 72 -6.83 3.13 -3.87
CA ASP A 72 -7.86 2.40 -4.63
C ASP A 72 -7.38 1.08 -5.21
N GLY A 73 -6.07 0.82 -5.14
CA GLY A 73 -5.49 -0.38 -5.70
C GLY A 73 -4.02 -0.55 -5.35
N THR A 74 -3.49 -1.71 -5.70
CA THR A 74 -2.13 -2.09 -5.33
C THR A 74 -1.42 -2.90 -6.40
N TRP A 75 -0.10 -2.92 -6.33
CA TRP A 75 0.77 -3.68 -7.22
C TRP A 75 1.32 -4.93 -6.54
N VAL A 76 1.30 -6.04 -7.28
CA VAL A 76 1.93 -7.31 -6.92
C VAL A 76 2.95 -7.71 -7.99
N ALA A 77 4.03 -8.38 -7.56
CA ALA A 77 5.11 -8.80 -8.46
C ALA A 77 4.99 -10.26 -8.94
N HIS A 78 4.05 -11.02 -8.39
CA HIS A 78 3.91 -12.45 -8.64
C HIS A 78 2.43 -12.86 -8.56
N PRO A 79 1.91 -13.72 -9.46
CA PRO A 79 0.50 -14.14 -9.46
C PRO A 79 0.04 -14.75 -8.13
N GLY A 80 0.91 -15.51 -7.47
CA GLY A 80 0.62 -16.10 -6.15
C GLY A 80 0.40 -15.09 -5.00
N LEU A 81 0.57 -13.79 -5.23
CA LEU A 81 0.26 -12.74 -4.27
C LEU A 81 -1.08 -12.05 -4.55
N VAL A 82 -1.73 -12.33 -5.70
CA VAL A 82 -2.98 -11.67 -6.11
C VAL A 82 -4.08 -11.92 -5.08
N ALA A 83 -4.34 -13.18 -4.72
CA ALA A 83 -5.39 -13.52 -3.77
C ALA A 83 -5.22 -12.86 -2.39
N VAL A 84 -3.97 -12.69 -1.92
CA VAL A 84 -3.69 -12.00 -0.65
C VAL A 84 -3.93 -10.50 -0.77
N ALA A 85 -3.56 -9.90 -1.90
CA ALA A 85 -3.82 -8.49 -2.15
C ALA A 85 -5.32 -8.20 -2.28
N GLU A 86 -6.02 -8.99 -3.08
CA GLU A 86 -7.48 -8.89 -3.25
C GLU A 86 -8.21 -9.08 -1.93
N GLY A 87 -7.84 -10.08 -1.12
CA GLY A 87 -8.47 -10.30 0.19
C GLY A 87 -8.39 -9.07 1.11
N GLY A 88 -7.22 -8.43 1.18
CA GLY A 88 -7.04 -7.23 2.00
C GLY A 88 -7.81 -6.01 1.49
N PHE A 89 -7.94 -5.87 0.16
CA PHE A 89 -8.71 -4.77 -0.44
C PHE A 89 -10.21 -5.02 -0.35
N ASN A 90 -10.70 -6.20 -0.67
CA ASN A 90 -12.13 -6.55 -0.61
C ASN A 90 -12.72 -6.40 0.80
N GLU A 91 -11.93 -6.64 1.85
CA GLU A 91 -12.36 -6.46 3.24
C GLU A 91 -12.60 -4.99 3.62
N HIS A 92 -11.82 -4.06 3.06
CA HIS A 92 -11.79 -2.66 3.50
C HIS A 92 -12.20 -1.64 2.43
N MET A 93 -12.39 -2.08 1.19
CA MET A 93 -12.85 -1.31 0.04
C MET A 93 -14.07 -2.02 -0.58
N PRO A 94 -15.28 -1.80 -0.03
CA PRO A 94 -16.49 -2.49 -0.50
C PRO A 94 -16.98 -1.98 -1.87
N GLY A 95 -16.54 -0.79 -2.29
CA GLY A 95 -16.84 -0.21 -3.59
C GLY A 95 -15.73 -0.44 -4.61
N ALA A 96 -15.94 0.03 -5.84
CA ALA A 96 -14.92 -0.05 -6.89
C ALA A 96 -13.66 0.80 -6.61
N SER A 97 -13.77 1.78 -5.70
CA SER A 97 -12.68 2.67 -5.28
C SER A 97 -13.01 3.36 -3.94
N GLN A 98 -12.03 4.03 -3.35
CA GLN A 98 -12.10 4.82 -2.12
C GLN A 98 -11.99 6.34 -2.40
N LEU A 99 -12.39 6.81 -3.59
CA LEU A 99 -12.28 8.23 -4.00
C LEU A 99 -12.88 9.25 -3.01
N PHE A 100 -13.83 8.82 -2.18
CA PHE A 100 -14.47 9.65 -1.15
C PHE A 100 -13.62 9.85 0.11
N ILE A 101 -12.52 9.10 0.27
CA ILE A 101 -11.63 9.19 1.43
C ILE A 101 -10.63 10.32 1.21
N HIS A 102 -10.60 11.29 2.13
CA HIS A 102 -9.59 12.35 2.17
C HIS A 102 -8.83 12.27 3.48
N PRO A 103 -7.60 11.72 3.51
CA PRO A 103 -6.88 11.37 4.74
C PRO A 103 -6.72 12.50 5.77
N ASP A 104 -6.67 13.76 5.30
CA ASP A 104 -6.45 14.94 6.14
C ASP A 104 -7.65 15.91 6.13
N GLY A 105 -8.81 15.51 5.59
CA GLY A 105 -10.08 16.26 5.72
C GLY A 105 -10.16 17.64 5.05
N ILE A 106 -9.09 18.19 4.45
CA ILE A 106 -9.15 19.48 3.77
C ILE A 106 -9.78 19.32 2.39
N VAL A 107 -11.11 19.40 2.36
CA VAL A 107 -11.92 19.66 1.17
C VAL A 107 -12.04 21.18 1.05
N GLY A 108 -11.35 21.77 0.07
CA GLY A 108 -11.53 23.18 -0.31
C GLY A 108 -10.74 24.20 0.53
N ALA A 109 -9.70 24.75 -0.06
CA ALA A 109 -9.27 26.12 0.14
C ALA A 109 -9.11 26.76 -1.25
#